data_AF-A0A8J4CQ53-F1
#
_entry.id   AF-A0A8J4CQ53-F1
#
_cell.length_a   1.000
_cell.length_b   1.000
_cell.length_c   1.000
_cell.angle_alpha   90.00
_cell.angle_beta   90.00
_cell.angle_gamma   90.00
#
_symmetry.space_group_name_H-M   'P 1'
#
loop_
_entity.id
_entity.type
_entity.pdbx_description
1 polymer ?
#
loop_
_entity_poly.entity_id
_entity_poly.type
_entity_poly.pdbx_seq_one_letter_code
_entity_poly.pdbx_strand_id
1 'polypeptide(L)'
;MEDAPAHHGGFDYAALEQLDPSLVDGFQLFYEREVPFELRSAVTLDLPTEVGALEGVRVRILRQMDGEQVKTIRVELCSESNLFFLYVHELNEQTFKEVQLLQRLMVEFHDYPTVLMRMLNQAIREPHAYMAVFIMYPTGEARLDFIQASCY
;
A
#
# COMPACT_ATOMS: atom_id res chain seq x y z
N MET A 1 10.62 -55.07 3.28
CA MET A 1 10.00 -53.94 4.00
C MET A 1 10.97 -52.79 3.84
N GLU A 2 10.88 -52.12 2.69
CA GLU A 2 11.77 -51.02 2.31
C GLU A 2 11.19 -49.72 2.88
N ASP A 3 11.95 -49.09 3.78
CA ASP A 3 11.69 -47.74 4.25
C ASP A 3 12.10 -46.76 3.14
N ALA A 4 11.11 -46.06 2.56
CA ALA A 4 11.36 -44.95 1.65
C ALA A 4 11.71 -43.70 2.48
N PRO A 5 12.76 -42.94 2.14
CA PRO A 5 13.07 -41.72 2.86
C PRO A 5 12.00 -40.67 2.56
N ALA A 6 11.36 -40.16 3.61
CA ALA A 6 10.42 -39.06 3.53
C ALA A 6 11.16 -37.80 3.03
N HIS A 7 10.90 -37.41 1.78
CA HIS A 7 11.32 -36.12 1.23
C HIS A 7 10.62 -34.98 1.98
N HIS A 8 11.22 -34.52 3.08
CA HIS A 8 10.94 -33.20 3.63
C HIS A 8 11.72 -32.19 2.79
N GLY A 9 11.20 -31.88 1.61
CA GLY A 9 11.65 -30.74 0.83
C GLY A 9 11.30 -29.48 1.60
N GLY A 10 12.26 -28.98 2.38
CA GLY A 10 12.19 -27.62 2.90
C GLY A 10 12.11 -26.69 1.71
N PHE A 11 10.91 -26.19 1.41
CA PHE A 11 10.74 -25.12 0.43
C PHE A 11 11.50 -23.91 0.98
N ASP A 12 12.56 -23.52 0.28
CA ASP A 12 13.35 -22.34 0.62
C ASP A 12 12.55 -21.09 0.22
N TYR A 13 11.74 -20.59 1.15
CA TYR A 13 10.93 -19.39 0.97
C TYR A 13 11.80 -18.16 0.64
N ALA A 14 13.02 -18.09 1.16
CA ALA A 14 13.92 -16.96 0.88
C ALA A 14 14.41 -16.97 -0.59
N ALA A 15 14.63 -18.16 -1.16
CA ALA A 15 14.93 -18.29 -2.58
C ALA A 15 13.74 -17.90 -3.47
N LEU A 16 12.50 -18.11 -3.01
CA LEU A 16 11.28 -17.68 -3.73
C LEU A 16 11.04 -16.17 -3.62
N GLU A 17 11.36 -15.54 -2.48
CA GLU A 17 11.31 -14.08 -2.33
C GLU A 17 12.30 -13.38 -3.27
N GLN A 18 13.48 -13.96 -3.52
CA GLN A 18 14.44 -13.43 -4.49
C GLN A 18 13.97 -13.50 -5.95
N LEU A 19 12.92 -14.27 -6.24
CA LEU A 19 12.30 -14.35 -7.57
C LEU A 19 11.13 -13.35 -7.73
N ASP A 20 10.75 -12.62 -6.69
CA ASP A 20 9.71 -11.60 -6.77
C ASP A 20 10.21 -10.38 -7.55
N PRO A 21 9.65 -10.08 -8.74
CA PRO A 21 10.04 -8.94 -9.56
C PRO A 21 9.90 -7.59 -8.83
N SER A 22 9.01 -7.50 -7.83
CA SER A 22 8.81 -6.29 -7.02
C SER A 22 9.94 -6.04 -6.01
N LEU A 23 10.73 -7.08 -5.67
CA LEU A 23 11.90 -7.01 -4.78
C LEU A 23 13.24 -6.88 -5.53
N VAL A 24 13.19 -6.87 -6.87
CA VAL A 24 14.36 -6.62 -7.73
C VAL A 24 14.84 -5.17 -7.56
N ASP A 25 16.11 -4.89 -7.88
CA ASP A 25 16.76 -3.58 -7.76
C ASP A 25 16.98 -3.07 -6.31
N GLY A 26 16.93 -3.95 -5.32
CA GLY A 26 17.27 -3.61 -3.93
C GLY A 26 16.10 -3.04 -3.13
N PHE A 27 14.85 -3.28 -3.58
CA PHE A 27 13.67 -3.04 -2.76
C PHE A 27 13.55 -4.10 -1.66
N GLN A 28 13.15 -3.65 -0.49
CA GLN A 28 12.88 -4.48 0.67
C GLN A 28 11.45 -4.20 1.15
N LEU A 29 10.73 -5.26 1.49
CA LEU A 29 9.39 -5.14 2.06
C LEU A 29 9.46 -4.49 3.45
N PHE A 30 8.79 -3.35 3.62
CA PHE A 30 8.69 -2.65 4.89
C PHE A 30 7.40 -2.96 5.64
N TYR A 31 6.28 -3.06 4.90
CA TYR A 31 4.96 -3.30 5.46
C TYR A 31 4.09 -4.05 4.46
N GLU A 32 3.35 -5.06 4.90
CA GLU A 32 2.32 -5.73 4.12
C GLU A 32 1.13 -6.07 5.01
N ARG A 33 -0.06 -5.54 4.69
CA ARG A 33 -1.32 -5.91 5.33
C ARG A 33 -2.48 -5.74 4.36
N GLU A 34 -3.53 -6.50 4.61
CA GLU A 34 -4.85 -6.22 4.04
C GLU A 34 -5.54 -5.14 4.88
N VAL A 35 -6.09 -4.12 4.22
CA VAL A 35 -6.67 -2.94 4.85
C VAL A 35 -8.07 -2.70 4.27
N PRO A 36 -9.10 -2.45 5.09
CA PRO A 36 -10.44 -2.13 4.58
C PRO A 36 -10.45 -0.75 3.93
N PHE A 37 -10.70 -0.70 2.62
CA PHE A 37 -10.76 0.52 1.82
C PHE A 37 -12.18 0.76 1.32
N GLU A 38 -12.67 1.98 1.43
CA GLU A 38 -13.88 2.40 0.70
C GLU A 38 -13.50 2.76 -0.73
N LEU A 39 -13.86 1.90 -1.69
CA LEU A 39 -13.56 2.09 -3.11
C LEU A 39 -14.63 2.94 -3.77
N ARG A 40 -14.23 4.06 -4.39
CA ARG A 40 -15.11 5.00 -5.09
C ARG A 40 -14.66 5.17 -6.54
N SER A 41 -15.61 5.28 -7.46
CA SER A 41 -15.36 5.57 -8.86
C SER A 41 -15.79 7.01 -9.18
N ALA A 42 -14.91 7.81 -9.77
CA ALA A 42 -15.17 9.22 -10.08
C ALA A 42 -16.05 9.44 -11.34
N VAL A 43 -16.80 8.44 -11.78
CA VAL A 43 -17.53 8.43 -13.07
C VAL A 43 -18.76 9.37 -13.07
N THR A 44 -19.27 9.81 -11.92
CA THR A 44 -20.47 10.65 -11.84
C THR A 44 -20.18 11.98 -11.15
N LEU A 45 -20.06 13.04 -11.96
CA LEU A 45 -19.80 14.41 -11.50
C LEU A 45 -20.96 15.09 -10.74
N ASP A 46 -22.17 14.52 -10.71
CA ASP A 46 -23.39 15.26 -10.31
C ASP A 46 -24.37 14.55 -9.36
N LEU A 47 -24.00 13.46 -8.67
CA LEU A 47 -24.86 12.85 -7.65
C LEU A 47 -24.13 12.64 -6.33
N PRO A 48 -24.85 12.67 -5.18
CA PRO A 48 -24.28 12.36 -3.88
C PRO A 48 -23.54 11.02 -4.01
N THR A 49 -22.25 11.08 -3.73
CA THR A 49 -21.27 10.02 -3.87
C THR A 49 -21.91 8.66 -3.56
N GLU A 50 -21.96 7.74 -4.53
CA GLU A 50 -22.30 6.36 -4.22
C GLU A 50 -21.41 5.93 -3.05
N VAL A 51 -22.04 5.47 -1.96
CA VAL A 51 -21.33 4.88 -0.82
C VAL A 51 -20.43 3.80 -1.42
N GLY A 52 -19.11 4.00 -1.34
CA GLY A 52 -18.17 3.12 -1.99
C GLY A 52 -18.24 1.72 -1.37
N ALA A 53 -17.91 0.69 -2.14
CA ALA A 53 -17.83 -0.66 -1.60
C ALA A 53 -16.65 -0.75 -0.63
N LEU A 54 -16.87 -1.30 0.56
CA LEU A 54 -15.79 -1.61 1.49
C LEU A 54 -15.13 -2.93 1.06
N GLU A 55 -13.89 -2.86 0.60
CA GLU A 55 -13.12 -4.02 0.15
C GLU A 55 -11.79 -4.14 0.89
N GLY A 56 -11.35 -5.38 1.12
CA GLY A 56 -10.01 -5.67 1.60
C GLY A 56 -8.99 -5.44 0.49
N VAL A 57 -8.15 -4.40 0.63
CA VAL A 57 -7.07 -4.11 -0.31
C VAL A 57 -5.76 -4.50 0.34
N ARG A 58 -4.97 -5.32 -0.36
CA ARG A 58 -3.61 -5.66 0.05
C ARG A 58 -2.69 -4.49 -0.24
N VAL A 59 -2.08 -3.96 0.81
CA VAL A 59 -1.14 -2.83 0.74
C VAL A 59 0.27 -3.32 1.03
N ARG A 60 1.18 -3.12 0.09
CA ARG A 60 2.62 -3.37 0.28
C ARG A 60 3.35 -2.04 0.24
N ILE A 61 4.17 -1.77 1.25
CA ILE A 61 5.12 -0.65 1.24
C ILE A 61 6.51 -1.26 1.14
N LEU A 62 7.21 -0.91 0.07
CA LEU A 62 8.57 -1.31 -0.21
C LEU A 62 9.50 -0.10 -0.11
N ARG A 63 10.74 -0.33 0.32
CA ARG A 63 11.77 0.69 0.40
C ARG A 63 13.02 0.21 -0.32
N GLN A 64 13.54 1.03 -1.22
CA GLN A 64 14.87 0.84 -1.79
C GLN A 64 15.87 1.61 -0.93
N MET A 65 16.89 0.92 -0.45
CA MET A 65 17.92 1.50 0.41
C MET A 65 19.20 1.81 -0.39
N ASP A 66 19.88 2.90 -0.05
CA ASP A 66 21.25 3.19 -0.48
C ASP A 66 22.11 3.35 0.79
N GLY A 67 22.78 2.27 1.18
CA GLY A 67 23.37 2.14 2.51
C GLY A 67 22.29 2.18 3.60
N GLU A 68 22.38 3.15 4.51
CA GLU A 68 21.39 3.37 5.58
C GLU A 68 20.28 4.36 5.18
N GLN A 69 20.35 4.97 3.99
CA GLN A 69 19.40 5.98 3.55
C GLN A 69 18.29 5.38 2.69
N VAL A 70 17.05 5.84 2.89
CA VAL A 70 15.92 5.48 2.04
C VAL A 70 16.04 6.26 0.74
N LYS A 71 16.20 5.56 -0.38
CA LYS A 71 16.31 6.16 -1.71
C LYS A 71 14.96 6.31 -2.39
N THR A 72 14.16 5.25 -2.34
CA THR A 72 12.85 5.16 -3.01
C THR A 72 11.85 4.48 -2.09
N ILE A 73 10.61 4.96 -2.09
CA ILE A 73 9.47 4.34 -1.43
C ILE A 73 8.47 3.96 -2.52
N ARG A 74 8.02 2.71 -2.52
CA ARG A 74 6.98 2.21 -3.41
C ARG A 74 5.82 1.69 -2.57
N VAL A 75 4.63 2.19 -2.82
CA VAL A 75 3.38 1.70 -2.23
C VAL A 75 2.58 1.01 -3.34
N GLU A 76 2.26 -0.25 -3.14
CA GLU A 76 1.48 -1.06 -4.07
C GLU A 76 0.14 -1.40 -3.42
N LEU A 77 -0.94 -1.21 -4.18
CA LEU A 77 -2.30 -1.58 -3.80
C LEU A 77 -2.82 -2.64 -4.76
N CYS A 78 -3.16 -3.80 -4.22
CA CYS A 78 -3.65 -4.94 -4.97
C CYS A 78 -4.97 -5.45 -4.38
N SER A 79 -5.84 -6.01 -5.22
CA SER A 79 -7.04 -6.71 -4.78
C SER A 79 -6.91 -8.22 -5.01
N GLU A 80 -7.47 -9.03 -4.10
CA GLU A 80 -7.61 -10.47 -4.32
C GLU A 80 -8.78 -10.81 -5.26
N SER A 81 -9.79 -9.94 -5.32
CA SER A 81 -11.00 -10.13 -6.15
C SER A 81 -10.81 -9.65 -7.59
N ASN A 82 -9.85 -8.76 -7.84
CA ASN A 82 -9.59 -8.19 -9.15
C ASN A 82 -8.08 -8.14 -9.47
N LEU A 83 -7.63 -9.06 -10.33
CA LEU A 83 -6.23 -9.17 -10.75
C LEU A 83 -5.70 -7.95 -11.52
N PHE A 84 -6.59 -7.13 -12.10
CA PHE A 84 -6.20 -5.91 -12.81
C PHE A 84 -6.18 -4.68 -11.90
N PHE A 85 -6.58 -4.83 -10.63
CA PHE A 85 -6.44 -3.79 -9.62
C PHE A 85 -4.99 -3.78 -9.12
N LEU A 86 -4.16 -2.98 -9.77
CA LEU A 86 -2.80 -2.69 -9.34
C LEU A 86 -2.55 -1.19 -9.47
N TYR A 87 -2.38 -0.55 -8.32
CA TYR A 87 -1.97 0.85 -8.26
C TYR A 87 -0.63 0.97 -7.56
N VAL A 88 0.26 1.77 -8.15
CA VAL A 88 1.62 1.98 -7.65
C VAL A 88 1.82 3.46 -7.40
N HIS A 89 2.23 3.80 -6.19
CA HIS A 89 2.70 5.12 -5.82
C HIS A 89 4.18 5.04 -5.47
N GLU A 90 5.03 5.55 -6.34
CA GLU A 90 6.48 5.53 -6.19
C GLU A 90 7.03 6.95 -6.02
N LEU A 91 7.88 7.14 -5.00
CA LEU A 91 8.48 8.42 -4.67
C LEU A 91 9.95 8.27 -4.31
N ASN A 92 10.74 9.28 -4.65
CA ASN A 92 12.06 9.52 -4.09
C ASN A 92 12.05 10.83 -3.28
N GLU A 93 13.17 11.18 -2.66
CA GLU A 93 13.25 12.40 -1.84
C GLU A 93 12.89 13.67 -2.62
N GLN A 94 13.23 13.75 -3.90
CA GLN A 94 12.94 14.92 -4.71
C GLN A 94 11.46 15.04 -5.06
N THR A 95 10.80 13.95 -5.47
CA THR A 95 9.36 13.95 -5.78
C THR A 95 8.51 14.06 -4.52
N PHE A 96 9.01 13.59 -3.37
CA PHE A 96 8.33 13.75 -2.09
C PHE A 96 8.20 15.21 -1.65
N LYS A 97 9.12 16.11 -2.04
CA LYS A 97 9.00 17.55 -1.74
C LYS A 97 7.71 18.16 -2.30
N GLU A 98 7.24 17.66 -3.43
CA GLU A 98 5.96 18.09 -4.01
C GLU A 98 4.79 17.63 -3.13
N VAL A 99 4.84 16.40 -2.63
CA VAL A 99 3.86 15.87 -1.67
C VAL A 99 3.87 16.68 -0.37
N GLN A 100 5.05 17.00 0.18
CA GLN A 100 5.19 17.84 1.35
C GLN A 100 4.54 19.22 1.15
N LEU A 101 4.78 19.85 0.00
CA LEU A 101 4.22 21.16 -0.31
C LEU A 101 2.69 21.09 -0.48
N LEU A 102 2.20 20.13 -1.28
CA LEU A 102 0.78 19.99 -1.60
C LEU A 102 -0.05 19.62 -0.38
N GLN A 103 0.47 18.74 0.49
CA GLN A 103 -0.23 18.22 1.66
C GLN A 103 0.18 18.91 2.96
N ARG A 104 1.11 19.88 2.92
CA ARG A 104 1.68 20.58 4.07
C ARG A 104 2.26 19.63 5.13
N LEU A 105 2.95 18.57 4.68
CA LEU A 105 3.58 17.62 5.58
C LEU A 105 4.86 18.21 6.19
N MET A 106 5.06 17.98 7.48
CA MET A 106 6.26 18.37 8.22
C MET A 106 7.24 17.21 8.45
N VAL A 107 6.93 16.02 7.91
CA VAL A 107 7.74 14.82 8.13
C VAL A 107 8.83 14.72 7.08
N GLU A 108 9.97 14.15 7.47
CA GLU A 108 11.09 13.87 6.57
C GLU A 108 10.78 12.65 5.67
N PHE A 109 11.46 12.57 4.52
CA PHE A 109 11.21 11.50 3.54
C PHE A 109 11.41 10.10 4.14
N HIS A 110 12.45 9.90 4.96
CA HIS A 110 12.74 8.61 5.57
C HIS A 110 11.67 8.14 6.59
N ASP A 111 10.90 9.08 7.16
CA ASP A 111 9.80 8.80 8.09
C ASP A 111 8.48 8.51 7.39
N TYR A 112 8.34 8.91 6.12
CA TYR A 112 7.09 8.80 5.36
C TYR A 112 6.50 7.38 5.32
N PRO A 113 7.28 6.28 5.12
CA PRO A 113 6.74 4.92 5.19
C PRO A 113 6.10 4.60 6.53
N THR A 114 6.73 5.06 7.62
CA THR A 114 6.24 4.85 8.99
C THR A 114 4.94 5.59 9.23
N VAL A 115 4.78 6.79 8.66
CA VAL A 115 3.53 7.56 8.72
C VAL A 115 2.40 6.83 7.99
N LEU A 116 2.63 6.39 6.75
CA LEU A 116 1.66 5.60 5.98
C LEU A 116 1.26 4.33 6.72
N MET A 117 2.25 3.57 7.23
CA MET A 117 2.00 2.39 8.05
C MET A 117 1.09 2.69 9.24
N ARG A 118 1.30 3.80 9.96
CA ARG A 118 0.44 4.17 11.10
C ARG A 118 -0.98 4.46 10.67
N MET A 119 -1.18 5.22 9.59
CA MET A 119 -2.51 5.54 9.06
C MET A 119 -3.25 4.28 8.59
N LEU A 120 -2.57 3.36 7.89
CA LEU A 120 -3.11 2.08 7.48
C LEU A 120 -3.51 1.21 8.69
N ASN A 121 -2.66 1.14 9.71
CA ASN A 121 -2.97 0.41 10.94
C ASN A 121 -4.14 1.03 11.73
N GLN A 122 -4.32 2.35 11.69
CA GLN A 122 -5.48 3.00 12.30
C GLN A 122 -6.77 2.62 11.56
N ALA A 123 -6.76 2.62 10.22
CA ALA A 123 -7.90 2.18 9.42
C ALA A 123 -8.27 0.71 9.67
N ILE A 124 -7.29 -0.16 9.95
CA ILE A 124 -7.56 -1.55 10.36
C ILE A 124 -8.20 -1.62 11.76
N ARG A 125 -7.63 -0.90 12.73
CA ARG A 125 -7.99 -1.06 14.15
C ARG A 125 -9.29 -0.36 14.53
N GLU A 126 -9.55 0.77 13.91
CA GLU A 126 -10.63 1.67 14.26
C GLU A 126 -11.37 2.15 12.99
N PRO A 127 -11.96 1.23 12.18
CA PRO A 127 -12.53 1.56 10.87
C PRO A 127 -13.71 2.55 10.93
N HIS A 128 -14.31 2.75 12.10
CA HIS A 128 -15.37 3.74 12.33
C HIS A 128 -14.83 5.15 12.59
N ALA A 129 -13.58 5.27 13.05
CA ALA A 129 -12.95 6.54 13.38
C ALA A 129 -11.92 6.95 12.31
N TYR A 130 -11.23 5.99 11.69
CA TYR A 130 -10.26 6.21 10.64
C TYR A 130 -10.62 5.35 9.43
N MET A 131 -10.76 5.98 8.27
CA MET A 131 -11.18 5.32 7.05
C MET A 131 -10.19 5.61 5.91
N ALA A 132 -9.80 4.57 5.18
CA ALA A 132 -9.06 4.71 3.94
C ALA A 132 -10.06 4.76 2.77
N VAL A 133 -10.08 5.87 2.03
CA VAL A 133 -10.97 6.07 0.88
C VAL A 133 -10.12 6.11 -0.38
N PHE A 134 -10.40 5.21 -1.33
CA PHE A 134 -9.65 5.11 -2.58
C PHE A 134 -10.54 5.50 -3.76
N ILE A 135 -10.22 6.64 -4.37
CA ILE A 135 -10.99 7.24 -5.47
C ILE A 135 -10.26 6.93 -6.77
N MET A 136 -10.90 6.17 -7.65
CA MET A 136 -10.37 5.81 -8.98
C MET A 136 -10.95 6.73 -10.05
N TYR A 137 -10.08 7.29 -10.89
CA TYR A 137 -10.47 8.14 -12.00
C TYR A 137 -10.50 7.36 -13.33
N PRO A 138 -11.34 7.76 -14.31
CA PRO A 138 -11.39 7.11 -15.62
C PRO A 138 -10.06 7.17 -16.41
N THR A 139 -9.17 8.09 -16.04
CA THR A 139 -7.83 8.24 -16.62
C THR A 139 -6.86 7.13 -16.23
N GLY A 140 -7.23 6.30 -15.24
CA GLY A 140 -6.34 5.30 -14.62
C GLY A 140 -5.55 5.86 -13.44
N GLU A 141 -5.63 7.16 -13.16
CA GLU A 141 -5.11 7.74 -11.93
C GLU A 141 -6.03 7.39 -10.75
N ALA A 142 -5.49 7.47 -9.53
CA ALA A 142 -6.27 7.30 -8.32
C ALA A 142 -5.73 8.16 -7.18
N ARG A 143 -6.58 8.38 -6.19
CA ARG A 143 -6.27 9.12 -4.96
C ARG A 143 -6.64 8.28 -3.75
N LEU A 144 -5.73 8.21 -2.79
CA LEU A 144 -5.96 7.61 -1.48
C LEU A 144 -6.06 8.72 -0.43
N ASP A 145 -7.19 8.76 0.28
CA ASP A 145 -7.42 9.66 1.41
C ASP A 145 -7.55 8.88 2.72
N PHE A 146 -6.93 9.37 3.78
CA PHE A 146 -7.20 8.91 5.15
C PHE A 146 -8.09 9.93 5.86
N ILE A 147 -9.31 9.52 6.19
CA ILE A 147 -10.32 10.38 6.82
C ILE A 147 -10.44 9.99 8.28
N GLN A 148 -10.42 10.99 9.17
CA GLN A 148 -10.76 10.82 10.58
C GLN A 148 -12.17 11.37 10.83
N ALA A 149 -13.11 10.51 11.20
CA ALA A 149 -14.43 10.92 11.64
C ALA A 149 -14.32 11.54 13.04
N SER A 150 -14.56 12.85 13.15
CA SER A 150 -14.73 13.51 14.44
C SER A 150 -16.19 13.39 14.84
N CYS A 151 -16.49 12.54 15.83
CA CYS A 151 -17.79 12.60 16.51
C CYS A 151 -17.82 13.89 17.35
N TYR A 152 -18.68 14.84 16.98
CA TYR A 152 -19.11 15.94 17.84
C TYR A 152 -20.32 15.53 18.68
#